data_AF-A0A485LAU6-F1
#
_entry.id   AF-A0A485LAU6-F1
#
_cell.length_a   1.000
_cell.length_b   1.000
_cell.length_c   1.000
_cell.angle_alpha   90.00
_cell.angle_beta   90.00
_cell.angle_gamma   90.00
#
_symmetry.space_group_name_H-M   'P 1'
#
loop_
_entity.id
_entity.type
_entity.pdbx_description
1 polymer ?
#
loop_
_entity_poly.entity_id
_entity_poly.type
_entity_poly.pdbx_seq_one_letter_code
_entity_poly.pdbx_strand_id
1 'polypeptide(L)'
;MPELDQGANAALEDAGVLVELFSARPHALHDMLETYTKIGQPRCTALIEGSRSMCIKTKSSNAAFLNRAVLTLLAVAARWGFNDAWAYDYNQEVVRALAASDEAKVVGSI
;
A
#
# COMPACT_ATOMS: atom_id res chain seq x y z
N MET A 1 13.28 6.55 9.87
CA MET A 1 13.83 6.92 8.55
C MET A 1 12.71 7.63 7.80
N PRO A 2 12.69 8.97 7.79
CA PRO A 2 11.63 9.79 7.19
C PRO A 2 11.89 10.20 5.72
N GLU A 3 12.75 9.50 4.99
CA GLU A 3 13.32 9.98 3.71
C GLU A 3 12.31 10.04 2.55
N LEU A 4 11.14 9.41 2.69
CA LEU A 4 10.01 9.59 1.77
C LEU A 4 8.99 10.62 2.27
N ASP A 5 9.03 10.99 3.55
CA ASP A 5 8.09 11.89 4.23
C ASP A 5 6.59 11.54 4.03
N GLN A 6 6.30 10.28 3.71
CA GLN A 6 4.93 9.77 3.47
C GLN A 6 4.36 9.00 4.67
N GLY A 7 5.06 8.94 5.80
CA GLY A 7 4.64 8.10 6.93
C GLY A 7 3.28 8.49 7.50
N ALA A 8 3.03 9.80 7.63
CA ALA A 8 1.74 10.30 8.13
C ALA A 8 0.61 10.09 7.11
N ASN A 9 0.87 10.29 5.82
CA ASN A 9 -0.11 10.06 4.76
C ASN A 9 -0.51 8.58 4.68
N ALA A 10 0.47 7.67 4.78
CA ALA A 10 0.21 6.23 4.82
C ALA A 10 -0.69 5.84 6.00
N ALA A 11 -0.47 6.43 7.18
CA ALA A 11 -1.33 6.17 8.34
C ALA A 11 -2.76 6.72 8.17
N LEU A 12 -2.93 7.86 7.49
CA LEU A 12 -4.25 8.42 7.17
C LEU A 12 -5.01 7.55 6.15
N GLU A 13 -4.30 6.99 5.17
CA GLU A 13 -4.86 6.05 4.20
C GLU A 13 -5.28 4.73 4.87
N ASP A 14 -4.44 4.19 5.76
CA ASP A 14 -4.79 3.00 6.56
C ASP A 14 -6.07 3.23 7.39
N ALA A 15 -6.20 4.42 7.99
CA ALA A 15 -7.41 4.80 8.71
C ALA A 15 -8.64 4.85 7.78
N GLY A 16 -8.50 5.40 6.56
CA GLY A 16 -9.55 5.41 5.55
C GLY A 16 -10.00 4.00 5.15
N VAL A 17 -9.05 3.11 4.87
CA VAL A 17 -9.32 1.70 4.52
C VAL A 17 -10.07 0.99 5.65
N LEU A 18 -9.62 1.15 6.89
CA LEU A 18 -10.28 0.52 8.05
C LEU A 18 -11.70 1.04 8.26
N VAL A 19 -11.92 2.35 8.11
CA VAL A 19 -13.26 2.96 8.22
C VAL A 19 -14.20 2.37 7.17
N GLU A 20 -13.77 2.26 5.92
CA GLU A 20 -14.60 1.72 4.83
C GLU A 20 -14.86 0.21 4.98
N LEU A 21 -13.88 -0.57 5.45
CA LEU A 21 -14.08 -2.00 5.72
C LEU A 21 -15.07 -2.22 6.88
N PHE A 22 -14.94 -1.46 7.96
CA PHE A 22 -15.84 -1.59 9.11
C PHE A 22 -17.22 -1.00 8.86
N SER A 23 -17.35 0.03 8.00
CA SER A 23 -18.66 0.55 7.59
C SER A 23 -19.41 -0.47 6.73
N ALA A 24 -18.70 -1.18 5.84
CA ALA A 24 -19.29 -2.23 5.01
C ALA A 24 -19.72 -3.46 5.82
N ARG A 25 -18.93 -3.86 6.84
CA ARG A 25 -19.18 -5.07 7.65
C ARG A 25 -18.86 -4.88 9.13
N PRO A 26 -19.70 -4.14 9.87
CA PRO A 26 -19.44 -3.82 11.28
C PRO A 26 -19.41 -5.05 12.20
N HIS A 27 -20.05 -6.15 11.80
CA HIS A 27 -20.12 -7.38 12.59
C HIS A 27 -19.04 -8.43 12.24
N ALA A 28 -18.23 -8.19 11.21
CA ALA A 28 -17.21 -9.14 10.74
C ALA A 28 -15.79 -8.65 11.05
N LEU A 29 -15.55 -8.23 12.30
CA LEU A 29 -14.30 -7.59 12.73
C LEU A 29 -13.04 -8.38 12.31
N HIS A 30 -13.03 -9.70 12.57
CA HIS A 30 -11.88 -10.55 12.27
C HIS A 30 -11.61 -10.64 10.77
N ASP A 31 -12.65 -10.87 9.95
CA ASP A 31 -12.53 -10.93 8.49
C ASP A 31 -12.03 -9.60 7.91
N MET A 32 -12.48 -8.47 8.46
CA MET A 32 -12.08 -7.14 8.00
C MET A 32 -10.64 -6.81 8.39
N LEU A 33 -10.18 -7.22 9.58
CA LEU A 33 -8.78 -7.09 9.97
C LEU A 33 -7.86 -7.97 9.11
N GLU A 34 -8.29 -9.18 8.76
CA GLU A 34 -7.54 -10.04 7.85
C GLU A 34 -7.47 -9.43 6.44
N THR A 35 -8.59 -8.90 5.95
CA THR A 35 -8.67 -8.19 4.67
C THR A 35 -7.76 -6.96 4.65
N TYR A 36 -7.81 -6.13 5.70
CA TYR A 36 -6.91 -5.01 5.88
C TYR A 36 -5.45 -5.46 5.87
N THR A 37 -5.10 -6.53 6.59
CA THR A 37 -3.72 -7.04 6.64
C THR A 37 -3.23 -7.44 5.25
N LYS A 38 -4.08 -8.11 4.45
CA LYS A 38 -3.74 -8.51 3.07
C LYS A 38 -3.48 -7.31 2.15
N ILE A 39 -4.20 -6.22 2.33
CA ILE A 39 -4.09 -5.01 1.47
C ILE A 39 -3.00 -4.06 1.97
N GLY A 40 -3.00 -3.73 3.27
CA GLY A 40 -2.13 -2.73 3.87
C GLY A 40 -0.70 -3.21 4.12
N GLN A 41 -0.49 -4.48 4.48
CA GLN A 41 0.84 -4.99 4.85
C GLN A 41 1.86 -4.92 3.69
N PRO A 42 1.52 -5.28 2.44
CA PRO A 42 2.42 -5.10 1.31
C PRO A 42 2.81 -3.64 1.06
N ARG A 43 1.84 -2.70 1.17
CA ARG A 43 2.06 -1.26 0.96
C ARG A 43 2.99 -0.68 2.03
N CYS A 44 2.70 -0.93 3.29
CA CYS A 44 3.53 -0.45 4.41
C CYS A 44 4.95 -1.02 4.35
N THR A 45 5.09 -2.29 3.96
CA THR A 45 6.40 -2.92 3.77
C THR A 45 7.18 -2.23 2.63
N ALA A 46 6.54 -2.01 1.48
CA ALA A 46 7.16 -1.34 0.34
C ALA A 46 7.58 0.11 0.66
N LEU A 47 6.78 0.86 1.43
CA LEU A 47 7.12 2.21 1.88
C LEU A 47 8.31 2.23 2.84
N ILE A 48 8.37 1.28 3.78
CA ILE A 48 9.50 1.15 4.71
C ILE A 48 10.77 0.76 3.96
N GLU A 49 10.70 -0.22 3.06
CA GLU A 49 11.82 -0.65 2.22
C GLU A 49 12.29 0.46 1.28
N GLY A 50 11.36 1.18 0.66
CA GLY A 50 11.62 2.36 -0.16
C GLY A 50 12.36 3.45 0.63
N SER A 51 11.88 3.76 1.84
CA SER A 51 12.50 4.75 2.73
C SER A 51 13.92 4.34 3.13
N ARG A 52 14.12 3.07 3.50
CA ARG A 52 15.46 2.53 3.82
C ARG A 52 16.39 2.57 2.61
N SER A 53 15.89 2.18 1.45
CA SER A 53 16.64 2.24 0.19
C SER A 53 17.09 3.67 -0.07
N MET A 54 16.17 4.64 0.00
CA MET A 54 16.46 6.06 -0.20
C MET A 54 17.49 6.58 0.79
N CYS A 55 17.42 6.23 2.07
CA CYS A 55 18.41 6.66 3.07
C CYS A 55 19.83 6.11 2.78
N ILE A 56 19.94 4.84 2.38
CA ILE A 56 21.23 4.25 2.00
C ILE A 56 21.78 4.94 0.75
N LYS A 57 20.90 5.27 -0.20
CA LYS A 57 21.25 5.87 -1.50
C LYS A 57 21.63 7.35 -1.40
N THR A 58 20.94 8.15 -0.59
CA THR A 58 21.28 9.58 -0.35
C THR A 58 22.60 9.75 0.39
N LYS A 59 23.04 8.73 1.11
CA LYS A 59 24.36 8.69 1.78
C LYS A 59 25.50 8.17 0.90
N SER A 60 25.20 7.73 -0.33
CA SER A 60 26.21 7.19 -1.26
C SER A 60 26.60 8.24 -2.32
N SER A 61 27.90 8.49 -2.53
CA SER A 61 28.42 9.54 -3.42
C SER A 61 28.46 9.17 -4.91
N ASN A 62 27.86 8.04 -5.31
CA ASN A 62 28.12 7.43 -6.61
C ASN A 62 26.98 7.69 -7.60
N ALA A 63 27.22 8.56 -8.60
CA ALA A 63 26.22 9.02 -9.56
C ALA A 63 25.55 7.89 -10.39
N ALA A 64 26.28 6.82 -10.70
CA ALA A 64 25.73 5.64 -11.36
C ALA A 64 24.72 4.87 -10.48
N PHE A 65 24.91 4.94 -9.16
CA PHE A 65 24.02 4.32 -8.17
C PHE A 65 22.76 5.16 -7.97
N LEU A 66 22.89 6.49 -8.00
CA LEU A 66 21.76 7.43 -8.02
C LEU A 66 20.85 7.21 -9.24
N ASN A 67 21.39 7.00 -10.44
CA ASN A 67 20.57 6.69 -11.62
C ASN A 67 19.81 5.38 -11.48
N ARG A 68 20.47 4.32 -10.99
CA ARG A 68 19.80 3.03 -10.78
C ARG A 68 18.75 3.10 -9.67
N ALA A 69 19.02 3.89 -8.63
CA ALA A 69 18.09 4.19 -7.55
C ALA A 69 16.84 4.93 -8.04
N VAL A 70 17.02 5.99 -8.82
CA VAL A 70 15.94 6.76 -9.44
C VAL A 70 15.15 5.87 -10.39
N LEU A 71 15.80 5.04 -11.20
CA LEU A 71 15.11 4.08 -12.07
C LEU A 71 14.36 2.99 -11.29
N THR A 72 14.87 2.55 -10.14
CA THR A 72 14.16 1.56 -9.30
C THR A 72 12.98 2.21 -8.59
N LEU A 73 13.14 3.44 -8.10
CA LEU A 73 12.05 4.23 -7.53
C LEU A 73 10.99 4.48 -8.61
N LEU A 74 11.40 4.89 -9.81
CA LEU A 74 10.53 5.09 -10.97
C LEU A 74 9.90 3.78 -11.46
N ALA A 75 10.54 2.63 -11.30
CA ALA A 75 9.98 1.33 -11.68
C ALA A 75 9.02 0.79 -10.62
N VAL A 76 9.31 0.97 -9.33
CA VAL A 76 8.34 0.77 -8.25
C VAL A 76 7.19 1.75 -8.45
N ALA A 77 7.49 2.99 -8.82
CA ALA A 77 6.49 3.98 -9.10
C ALA A 77 5.62 3.56 -10.32
N ALA A 78 6.22 3.21 -11.44
CA ALA A 78 5.52 2.83 -12.66
C ALA A 78 4.77 1.51 -12.54
N ARG A 79 5.31 0.50 -11.84
CA ARG A 79 4.64 -0.78 -11.57
C ARG A 79 3.44 -0.61 -10.64
N TRP A 80 3.39 0.49 -9.89
CA TRP A 80 2.33 0.83 -8.95
C TRP A 80 1.47 2.02 -9.43
N GLY A 81 1.57 2.38 -10.72
CA GLY A 81 0.69 3.39 -11.32
C GLY A 81 0.99 4.83 -10.88
N PHE A 82 2.22 5.20 -10.56
CA PHE A 82 2.58 6.56 -10.13
C PHE A 82 2.42 7.66 -11.20
N ASN A 83 1.89 7.35 -12.39
CA ASN A 83 1.30 8.39 -13.23
C ASN A 83 0.03 8.99 -12.56
N ASP A 84 -0.55 8.25 -11.60
CA ASP A 84 -1.67 8.60 -10.73
C ASP A 84 -1.24 8.82 -9.25
N ALA A 85 0.05 9.11 -8.97
CA ALA A 85 0.60 9.12 -7.59
C ALA A 85 0.03 10.16 -6.61
N TRP A 86 -0.88 11.03 -7.05
CA TRP A 86 -1.65 11.91 -6.14
C TRP A 86 -3.06 11.37 -5.86
N ALA A 87 -3.41 10.23 -6.45
CA ALA A 87 -4.74 9.63 -6.41
C ALA A 87 -4.66 8.15 -6.04
N TYR A 88 -4.06 7.83 -4.88
CA TYR A 88 -4.31 6.53 -4.27
C TYR A 88 -5.79 6.45 -3.86
N ASP A 89 -6.59 5.80 -4.70
CA ASP A 89 -8.01 5.58 -4.47
C ASP A 89 -8.21 4.34 -3.58
N TYR A 90 -8.03 4.54 -2.27
CA TYR A 90 -8.26 3.49 -1.29
C TYR A 90 -9.70 2.94 -1.34
N ASN A 91 -10.68 3.73 -1.81
CA ASN A 91 -12.07 3.26 -1.96
C ASN A 91 -12.16 2.16 -3.03
N GLN A 92 -11.50 2.35 -4.18
CA GLN A 92 -11.47 1.31 -5.20
C GLN A 92 -10.80 0.02 -4.72
N GLU A 93 -9.76 0.13 -3.91
CA GLU A 93 -9.07 -1.05 -3.38
C GLU A 93 -9.91 -1.80 -2.35
N VAL A 94 -10.62 -1.07 -1.47
CA VAL A 94 -11.62 -1.65 -0.55
C VAL A 94 -12.74 -2.35 -1.33
N VAL A 95 -13.29 -1.71 -2.37
CA VAL A 95 -14.36 -2.31 -3.19
C VAL A 95 -13.91 -3.62 -3.83
N ARG A 96 -12.69 -3.66 -4.41
CA ARG A 96 -12.13 -4.88 -5.00
C ARG A 96 -11.92 -5.97 -3.95
N ALA A 97 -11.45 -5.61 -2.77
CA ALA A 97 -11.21 -6.56 -1.70
C ALA A 97 -12.50 -7.15 -1.12
N LEU A 98 -13.55 -6.33 -0.97
CA LEU A 98 -14.87 -6.79 -0.57
C LEU A 98 -15.46 -7.76 -1.60
N ALA A 99 -15.36 -7.43 -2.90
CA ALA A 99 -15.82 -8.30 -3.98
C ALA A 99 -15.09 -9.66 -3.97
N ALA A 100 -13.76 -9.65 -3.83
CA ALA A 100 -12.96 -10.88 -3.75
C ALA A 100 -13.27 -11.71 -2.49
N SER A 101 -13.56 -11.05 -1.35
CA SER A 101 -13.99 -11.73 -0.12
C SER A 101 -15.35 -12.42 -0.30
N ASP A 102 -16.26 -11.83 -1.07
CA ASP A 102 -17.57 -12.40 -1.34
C ASP A 102 -17.53 -13.57 -2.30
N GLU A 103 -16.74 -13.47 -3.35
CA GLU A 103 -16.50 -14.61 -4.25
C GLU A 103 -15.89 -15.81 -3.51
N ALA A 104 -14.95 -15.56 -2.59
CA ALA A 104 -14.36 -16.62 -1.77
C ALA A 104 -15.37 -17.31 -0.84
N LYS A 105 -16.36 -16.58 -0.29
CA LYS A 105 -17.44 -17.15 0.54
C LYS A 105 -18.44 -17.96 -0.28
N VAL A 106 -18.71 -17.57 -1.52
CA VAL A 106 -19.59 -18.31 -2.45
C VAL A 106 -18.95 -19.64 -2.88
N VAL A 107 -17.66 -19.65 -3.18
CA VAL A 107 -16.94 -20.87 -3.61
C VAL A 107 -16.77 -21.88 -2.46
N GLY A 108 -16.61 -21.41 -1.21
CA GLY A 108 -16.50 -22.28 -0.03
C GLY A 108 -17.81 -22.93 0.46
N SER A 109 -18.95 -22.65 -0.18
CA SER A 109 -20.28 -23.17 0.20
C SER A 109 -20.83 -24.25 -0.75
N ILE A 110 -20.00 -24.76 -1.68
CA ILE A 110 -20.31 -25.87 -2.60
C ILE A 110 -19.53 -27.10 -2.16
#